data_AF-A0A2J6HKG2-F1
#
_entry.id   AF-A0A2J6HKG2-F1
#
_cell.length_a   1.000
_cell.length_b   1.000
_cell.length_c   1.000
_cell.angle_alpha   90.00
_cell.angle_beta   90.00
_cell.angle_gamma   90.00
#
_symmetry.space_group_name_H-M   'P 1'
#
loop_
_entity.id
_entity.type
_entity.pdbx_description
1 polymer ?
#
loop_
_entity_poly.entity_id
_entity_poly.type
_entity_poly.pdbx_seq_one_letter_code
_entity_poly.pdbx_strand_id
1 'polypeptide(L)'
;MKRFILILVTLTSISSSYSQVYEKQVGLRLGVTSGITGKIIKNDRTAIEGILGFRDGGMQIYGLVESYHPLIITNTTHWMIYFGGGAHMGYVNGYSKERRWSNTAGYY
;
A
#
# COMPACT_ATOMS: atom_id res chain seq x y z
N MET A 1 18.33 40.50 -16.23
CA MET A 1 19.12 39.27 -16.08
C MET A 1 18.47 38.25 -15.14
N LYS A 2 18.19 38.57 -13.86
CA LYS A 2 17.57 37.63 -12.89
C LYS A 2 16.23 37.01 -13.36
N ARG A 3 15.38 37.80 -14.04
CA ARG A 3 14.09 37.33 -14.58
C ARG A 3 14.24 36.33 -15.73
N PHE A 4 15.27 36.49 -16.56
CA PHE A 4 15.57 35.55 -17.65
C PHE A 4 16.09 34.21 -17.11
N ILE A 5 16.91 34.25 -16.06
CA ILE A 5 17.38 33.04 -15.37
C ILE A 5 16.20 32.27 -14.77
N LEU A 6 15.27 32.97 -14.12
CA LEU A 6 14.08 32.35 -13.54
C LEU A 6 13.21 31.67 -14.61
N ILE A 7 12.98 32.35 -15.74
CA ILE A 7 12.21 31.81 -16.87
C ILE A 7 12.91 30.57 -17.46
N LEU A 8 14.23 30.64 -17.65
CA LEU A 8 15.00 29.52 -18.19
C LEU A 8 14.98 28.29 -17.28
N VAL A 9 15.10 28.48 -15.96
CA VAL A 9 14.99 27.39 -14.96
C VAL A 9 13.59 26.76 -14.95
N THR A 10 12.54 27.58 -15.08
CA THR A 10 11.16 27.07 -15.15
C THR A 10 10.94 26.28 -16.43
N LEU A 11 11.45 26.73 -17.59
CA LEU A 11 11.29 26.01 -18.86
C LEU A 11 12.00 24.66 -18.88
N THR A 12 13.20 24.55 -18.30
CA THR A 12 13.95 23.28 -18.26
C THR A 12 13.35 22.27 -17.28
N SER A 13 12.63 22.75 -16.26
CA SER A 13 11.94 21.89 -15.28
C SER A 13 10.75 21.14 -15.89
N ILE A 14 10.09 21.72 -16.90
CA ILE A 14 8.92 21.11 -17.58
C ILE A 14 9.34 19.86 -18.38
N SER A 15 10.55 19.85 -18.95
CA SER A 15 11.08 18.74 -19.75
C SER A 15 11.41 17.48 -18.94
N SER A 16 11.50 17.60 -17.61
CA SER A 16 11.86 16.50 -16.71
C SER A 16 10.63 15.82 -16.07
N SER A 17 9.42 16.29 -16.41
CA SER A 17 8.17 15.70 -15.94
C SER A 17 7.82 14.46 -16.77
N TYR A 18 8.51 13.35 -16.51
CA TYR A 18 7.96 12.04 -16.84
C TYR A 18 6.78 11.79 -15.90
N SER A 19 5.60 11.47 -16.46
CA SER A 19 4.54 10.83 -15.67
C SER A 19 5.13 9.52 -15.18
N GLN A 20 5.61 9.50 -13.94
CA GLN A 20 6.19 8.32 -13.35
C GLN A 20 5.09 7.26 -13.35
N VAL A 21 5.24 6.25 -14.20
CA VAL A 21 4.49 5.00 -14.01
C VAL A 21 4.74 4.63 -12.55
N TYR A 22 3.69 4.49 -11.77
CA TYR A 22 3.77 4.31 -10.32
C TYR A 22 4.39 2.95 -9.99
N GLU A 23 5.68 2.78 -10.24
CA GLU A 23 6.43 1.54 -10.04
C GLU A 23 6.60 1.23 -8.56
N LYS A 24 6.49 2.24 -7.69
CA LYS A 24 6.62 2.09 -6.23
C LYS A 24 5.52 2.86 -5.53
N GLN A 25 4.88 2.22 -4.56
CA GLN A 25 3.81 2.80 -3.77
C GLN A 25 4.07 2.51 -2.29
N VAL A 26 3.70 3.44 -1.43
CA VAL A 26 3.65 3.26 0.03
C VAL A 26 2.25 3.61 0.48
N GLY A 27 1.71 2.84 1.41
CA GLY A 27 0.34 3.03 1.89
C GLY A 27 0.16 2.66 3.34
N LEU A 28 -1.03 2.97 3.84
CA LEU A 28 -1.48 2.56 5.17
C LEU A 28 -2.54 1.47 5.02
N ARG A 29 -2.41 0.43 5.84
CA ARG A 29 -3.43 -0.59 6.02
C ARG A 29 -4.24 -0.25 7.27
N LEU A 30 -5.55 -0.11 7.11
CA LEU A 30 -6.48 0.15 8.20
C LEU A 30 -7.40 -1.05 8.43
N GLY A 31 -7.99 -1.17 9.63
CA GLY A 31 -8.86 -2.26 10.02
C GLY A 31 -8.31 -3.06 11.22
N VAL A 32 -8.71 -4.33 11.35
CA VAL A 32 -8.35 -5.18 12.50
C VAL A 32 -6.85 -5.43 12.61
N THR A 33 -6.16 -5.55 11.47
CA THR A 33 -4.70 -5.49 11.41
C THR A 33 -4.33 -4.21 10.69
N SER A 34 -3.86 -3.22 11.43
CA SER A 34 -3.37 -1.96 10.89
C SER A 34 -1.90 -2.08 10.51
N GLY A 35 -1.37 -1.21 9.66
CA GLY A 35 0.03 -1.31 9.27
C GLY A 35 0.44 -0.38 8.16
N ILE A 36 1.65 -0.60 7.68
CA ILE A 36 2.21 0.08 6.52
C ILE A 36 2.43 -0.94 5.40
N THR A 37 2.21 -0.51 4.17
CA THR A 37 2.46 -1.31 2.97
C THR A 37 3.46 -0.62 2.06
N GLY A 38 4.32 -1.41 1.43
CA GLY A 38 5.17 -1.01 0.33
C GLY A 38 4.94 -1.94 -0.86
N LYS A 39 4.66 -1.38 -2.03
CA LYS A 39 4.39 -2.12 -3.26
C LYS A 39 5.34 -1.71 -4.36
N ILE A 40 5.81 -2.67 -5.13
CA ILE A 40 6.61 -2.46 -6.33
C ILE A 40 5.88 -3.10 -7.52
N ILE A 41 5.46 -2.30 -8.49
CA ILE A 41 4.84 -2.75 -9.74
C ILE A 41 5.95 -2.97 -10.75
N LYS A 42 6.15 -4.24 -11.14
CA LYS A 42 7.09 -4.68 -12.18
C LYS A 42 6.34 -4.87 -13.51
N ASN A 43 6.87 -4.30 -14.59
CA ASN A 43 6.47 -4.48 -15.99
C ASN A 43 4.97 -4.79 -16.21
N ASP A 44 4.20 -3.73 -16.41
CA ASP A 44 2.81 -3.63 -16.90
C ASP A 44 1.69 -4.45 -16.27
N ARG A 45 1.94 -5.56 -15.55
CA ARG A 45 0.86 -6.40 -14.97
C ARG A 45 1.21 -7.19 -13.71
N THR A 46 2.38 -7.03 -13.09
CA THR A 46 2.69 -7.76 -11.85
C THR A 46 3.18 -6.82 -10.75
N ALA A 47 2.71 -6.99 -9.53
CA ALA A 47 3.18 -6.25 -8.37
C ALA A 47 3.64 -7.19 -7.26
N ILE A 48 4.63 -6.74 -6.52
CA ILE A 48 5.08 -7.37 -5.28
C ILE A 48 4.76 -6.38 -4.16
N GLU A 49 3.96 -6.81 -3.18
CA GLU A 49 3.57 -6.00 -2.03
C GLU A 49 4.07 -6.64 -0.73
N GLY A 50 4.77 -5.84 0.07
CA GLY A 50 5.16 -6.18 1.42
C GLY A 50 4.34 -5.37 2.42
N ILE A 51 3.83 -6.03 3.46
CA ILE A 51 3.04 -5.35 4.50
C ILE A 51 3.65 -5.67 5.86
N LEU A 52 3.88 -4.63 6.65
CA LEU A 52 4.17 -4.76 8.08
C LEU A 52 2.91 -4.39 8.86
N GLY A 53 2.28 -5.40 9.45
CA GLY A 53 1.01 -5.29 10.17
C GLY A 53 1.17 -5.43 11.68
N PHE A 54 0.29 -4.75 12.40
CA PHE A 54 0.16 -4.75 13.84
C PHE A 54 -1.27 -5.16 14.22
N ARG A 55 -1.38 -6.13 15.12
CA ARG A 55 -2.68 -6.61 15.60
C ARG A 55 -2.57 -7.08 17.04
N ASP A 56 -3.48 -6.60 17.89
CA ASP A 56 -3.61 -7.02 19.29
C ASP A 56 -2.27 -6.99 20.05
N GLY A 57 -1.40 -6.02 19.78
CA GLY A 57 -0.07 -5.90 20.40
C GLY A 57 1.00 -6.87 19.86
N GLY A 58 0.70 -7.62 18.80
CA GLY A 58 1.67 -8.41 18.04
C GLY A 58 1.94 -7.84 16.65
N MET A 59 2.85 -8.49 15.94
CA MET A 59 3.37 -8.05 14.65
C MET A 59 3.28 -9.18 13.61
N GLN A 60 2.96 -8.81 12.38
CA GLN A 60 2.77 -9.72 11.25
C GLN A 60 3.45 -9.15 10.01
N ILE A 61 4.10 -10.02 9.25
CA ILE A 61 4.74 -9.68 7.97
C ILE A 61 3.99 -10.44 6.87
N TYR A 62 3.64 -9.72 5.81
CA TYR A 62 2.96 -10.27 4.64
C TYR A 62 3.82 -10.04 3.41
N GLY A 63 3.84 -11.03 2.52
CA GLY A 63 4.35 -10.89 1.16
C GLY A 63 3.27 -11.33 0.17
N LEU A 64 2.92 -10.46 -0.77
CA LEU A 64 1.92 -10.68 -1.80
C LEU A 64 2.55 -10.53 -3.18
N VAL A 65 2.13 -11.40 -4.10
CA VAL A 65 2.38 -11.26 -5.54
C VAL A 65 1.03 -11.13 -6.22
N GLU A 66 0.83 -10.03 -6.92
CA GLU A 66 -0.46 -9.66 -7.49
C GLU A 66 -0.34 -9.40 -8.98
N SER A 67 -1.37 -9.76 -9.73
CA SER A 67 -1.48 -9.48 -11.15
C SER A 67 -2.53 -8.39 -11.40
N TYR A 68 -2.12 -7.35 -12.13
CA TYR A 68 -2.93 -6.19 -12.46
C TYR A 68 -3.59 -6.40 -13.82
N HIS A 69 -4.92 -6.35 -13.83
CA HIS A 69 -5.72 -6.53 -15.03
C HIS A 69 -6.64 -5.32 -15.24
N PRO A 70 -6.75 -4.81 -16.47
CA PRO A 70 -7.76 -3.81 -16.76
C PRO A 70 -9.16 -4.43 -16.66
N LEU A 71 -10.03 -3.79 -15.90
CA LEU A 71 -11.44 -4.18 -15.78
C LEU A 71 -12.31 -3.35 -16.72
N ILE A 72 -12.18 -2.02 -16.66
CA ILE A 72 -12.91 -1.08 -17.50
C ILE A 72 -11.90 -0.06 -18.01
N ILE A 73 -11.71 -0.02 -19.33
CA ILE A 73 -10.89 0.97 -20.02
C ILE A 73 -11.84 1.83 -20.84
N THR A 74 -12.05 3.07 -20.41
CA THR A 74 -12.68 4.11 -21.23
C THR A 74 -11.66 5.20 -21.55
N ASN A 75 -11.99 6.10 -22.48
CA ASN A 75 -11.11 7.23 -22.83
C ASN A 75 -10.79 8.15 -21.63
N THR A 76 -11.56 8.08 -20.54
CA THR A 76 -11.43 8.96 -19.37
C THR A 76 -11.13 8.24 -18.07
N THR A 77 -11.35 6.91 -18.00
CA THR A 77 -11.21 6.16 -16.75
C THR A 77 -10.60 4.79 -16.99
N HIS A 78 -9.59 4.45 -16.18
CA HIS A 78 -8.94 3.16 -16.18
C HIS A 78 -9.16 2.48 -14.82
N TRP A 79 -10.14 1.59 -14.75
CA TRP A 79 -10.34 0.75 -13.58
C TRP A 79 -9.47 -0.50 -13.71
N MET A 80 -8.63 -0.73 -12.70
CA MET A 80 -7.79 -1.92 -12.62
C MET A 80 -8.32 -2.83 -11.52
N ILE A 81 -8.41 -4.12 -11.82
CA ILE A 81 -8.59 -5.16 -10.80
C ILE A 81 -7.24 -5.82 -10.56
N TYR A 82 -6.96 -6.16 -9.31
CA TYR A 82 -5.75 -6.85 -8.90
C TYR A 82 -6.14 -8.04 -8.04
N PHE A 83 -5.53 -9.18 -8.35
CA PHE A 83 -5.72 -10.43 -7.61
C PHE A 83 -4.38 -11.16 -7.57
N GLY A 84 -4.18 -11.97 -6.55
CA GLY A 84 -2.87 -12.54 -6.30
C GLY A 84 -2.87 -13.55 -5.18
N GLY A 85 -1.68 -14.07 -4.92
CA GLY A 85 -1.41 -14.99 -3.83
C GLY A 85 -0.29 -14.46 -2.96
N GLY A 86 -0.21 -14.96 -1.75
CA GLY A 86 0.86 -14.59 -0.85
C GLY A 86 0.87 -15.40 0.42
N ALA A 87 1.86 -15.11 1.25
CA ALA A 87 2.04 -15.72 2.55
C ALA A 87 2.18 -14.64 3.61
N HIS A 88 1.84 -15.00 4.84
CA HIS A 88 2.11 -14.15 5.99
C HIS A 88 2.51 -15.00 7.17
N MET A 89 3.28 -14.40 8.06
CA MET A 89 3.66 -14.99 9.33
C MET A 89 3.74 -13.91 10.40
N GLY A 90 3.53 -14.30 11.64
CA GLY A 90 3.59 -13.38 12.75
C GLY A 90 2.89 -13.94 13.98
N TYR A 91 2.72 -13.07 14.95
CA TYR A 91 2.08 -13.40 16.21
C TYR A 91 1.14 -12.29 16.65
N VAL A 92 0.22 -12.63 17.55
CA VAL A 92 -0.65 -11.70 18.27
C VAL A 92 -0.43 -11.89 19.76
N ASN A 93 -0.56 -10.84 20.56
CA ASN A 93 -0.47 -11.00 22.00
C ASN A 93 -1.79 -11.59 22.54
N GLY A 94 -1.72 -12.86 22.97
CA GLY A 94 -2.87 -13.60 23.51
C GLY A 94 -3.39 -13.06 24.85
N TYR A 95 -2.53 -12.45 25.67
CA TYR A 95 -2.93 -11.90 26.98
C TYR A 95 -3.99 -10.79 26.86
N SER A 96 -3.93 -10.01 25.78
CA SER A 96 -4.92 -8.98 25.45
C SER A 96 -6.32 -9.58 25.21
N LYS A 97 -6.38 -10.79 24.64
CA LYS A 97 -7.64 -11.49 24.37
C LYS A 97 -8.24 -12.07 25.65
N GLU A 98 -7.44 -12.70 26.50
CA GLU A 98 -7.94 -13.25 27.77
C GLU A 98 -8.58 -12.18 28.65
N ARG A 99 -7.96 -11.00 28.78
CA ARG A 99 -8.57 -9.87 29.51
C ARG A 99 -9.86 -9.36 28.86
N ARG A 100 -9.99 -9.42 27.54
CA ARG A 100 -11.22 -8.96 26.85
C ARG A 100 -12.39 -9.92 27.06
N TRP A 101 -12.11 -11.23 27.05
CA TRP A 101 -13.11 -12.27 27.32
C TRP A 101 -13.48 -12.31 28.80
N SER A 102 -12.52 -12.16 29.72
CA SER A 102 -12.81 -12.16 31.17
C SER A 102 -13.67 -10.97 31.61
N ASN A 103 -13.54 -9.81 30.96
CA ASN A 103 -14.38 -8.63 31.24
C ASN A 103 -15.76 -8.69 30.57
N THR A 104 -15.99 -9.61 29.63
CA THR A 104 -17.30 -9.76 28.97
C THR A 104 -18.21 -10.73 29.74
N ALA A 105 -17.66 -11.59 30.58
CA ALA A 105 -18.40 -12.56 31.40
C ALA A 105 -19.02 -11.98 32.69
N GLY A 106 -19.01 -10.64 32.86
CA GLY A 106 -19.31 -9.97 34.13
C GLY A 106 -20.51 -9.01 34.14
N TYR A 107 -21.47 -9.14 33.21
CA TYR A 107 -22.73 -8.38 33.28
C TYR A 107 -23.93 -9.23 32.86
N TYR A 108 -24.53 -9.91 33.85
CA TYR A 108 -25.97 -10.19 33.94
C TYR A 108 -26.35 -10.18 35.42
#